data_AF-A0AAV0G3Q4-F1
#
_entry.id   AF-A0AAV0G3Q4-F1
#
_cell.length_a   1.000
_cell.length_b   1.000
_cell.length_c   1.000
_cell.angle_alpha   90.00
_cell.angle_beta   90.00
_cell.angle_gamma   90.00
#
_symmetry.space_group_name_H-M   'P 1'
#
loop_
_entity.id
_entity.type
_entity.pdbx_description
1 polymer ?
#
loop_
_entity_poly.entity_id
_entity_poly.type
_entity_poly.pdbx_seq_one_letter_code
_entity_poly.pdbx_strand_id
1 'polypeptide(L)'
;MAERTLVTSSSPALDLDSLRSRIVEFRDILQNSKDAPALSSSDTEKLLNDCTLQFESKIDQILSDTSDIDLLANGDIDELVGYFQNEQSSLEGENEEMSKEIEELSRRYVEESEKLGCEVEGLCCSLDLLESQVGDHACCSGEIEDEVNLRSTHEEFNFKLLELSNQLEKSKTAYKTLQDLEGAFKRLEAIETLDSTLNGLHVAKVDGNHISLSLRTCIPNNDSSLCQEKFDSSSGLFDQYHKLEIELVEGTMELKHAEIYPNDVQIGEIVDAVKSFRQLYSPMLDHEGTAYLEWFVRRVQDQIVLSKKNQ
;
A
#
# COMPACT_ATOMS: atom_id res chain seq x y z
N MET A 1 -8.77 -30.49 5.05
CA MET A 1 -7.83 -31.39 4.36
C MET A 1 -7.84 -31.04 2.88
N ALA A 2 -6.88 -30.23 2.44
CA ALA A 2 -6.65 -29.96 1.02
C ALA A 2 -5.14 -30.08 0.79
N GLU A 3 -4.78 -31.09 -0.01
CA GLU A 3 -3.43 -31.53 -0.30
C GLU A 3 -2.80 -30.57 -1.32
N ARG A 4 -1.77 -29.82 -0.92
CA ARG A 4 -0.98 -28.99 -1.85
C ARG A 4 0.15 -29.84 -2.41
N THR A 5 -0.04 -30.29 -3.64
CA THR A 5 0.98 -30.95 -4.46
C THR A 5 2.08 -29.95 -4.81
N LEU A 6 3.23 -30.07 -4.15
CA LEU A 6 4.48 -29.43 -4.55
C LEU A 6 4.94 -30.07 -5.87
N VAL A 7 4.74 -29.36 -6.97
CA VAL A 7 5.39 -29.68 -8.24
C VAL A 7 6.82 -29.18 -8.15
N THR A 8 7.72 -30.00 -7.61
CA THR A 8 9.16 -29.83 -7.81
C THR A 8 9.48 -30.20 -9.25
N SER A 9 9.71 -29.20 -10.10
CA SER A 9 10.27 -29.42 -11.44
C SER A 9 11.75 -29.79 -11.30
N SER A 10 12.03 -31.07 -11.08
CA SER A 10 13.38 -31.62 -11.20
C SER A 10 13.73 -31.73 -12.67
N SER A 11 14.44 -30.72 -13.18
CA SER A 11 15.13 -30.83 -14.46
C SER A 11 16.29 -31.83 -14.29
N PRO A 12 16.53 -32.75 -15.25
CA PRO A 12 17.66 -33.66 -15.15
C PRO A 12 18.96 -32.87 -15.07
N ALA A 13 19.81 -33.23 -14.10
CA ALA A 13 21.13 -32.63 -13.93
C ALA A 13 21.89 -32.67 -15.26
N LEU A 14 22.28 -31.49 -15.76
CA LEU A 14 23.09 -31.36 -16.95
C LEU A 14 24.41 -32.11 -16.72
N ASP A 15 24.62 -33.21 -17.44
CA ASP A 15 25.84 -34.02 -17.37
C ASP A 15 26.99 -33.24 -18.03
N LEU A 16 27.73 -32.52 -17.20
CA LEU A 16 28.83 -31.64 -17.60
C LEU A 16 30.01 -32.41 -18.20
N ASP A 17 30.20 -33.67 -17.81
CA ASP A 17 31.26 -34.54 -18.37
C ASP A 17 30.92 -34.98 -19.79
N SER A 18 29.63 -35.20 -20.06
CA SER A 18 29.11 -35.45 -21.41
C SER A 18 29.26 -34.21 -22.29
N LEU A 19 28.99 -33.01 -21.76
CA LEU A 19 29.20 -31.74 -22.49
C LEU A 19 30.69 -31.52 -22.81
N ARG A 20 31.59 -31.71 -21.82
CA ARG A 20 33.05 -31.61 -22.00
C ARG A 20 33.56 -32.60 -23.06
N SER A 21 33.10 -33.85 -23.00
CA SER A 21 33.45 -34.87 -23.99
C SER A 21 32.98 -34.48 -25.41
N ARG A 22 31.78 -33.89 -25.53
CA ARG A 22 31.24 -33.44 -26.82
C ARG A 22 32.07 -32.31 -27.43
N ILE A 23 32.57 -31.39 -26.60
CA ILE A 23 33.44 -30.27 -27.03
C ILE A 23 34.76 -30.79 -27.58
N VAL A 24 35.36 -31.79 -26.92
CA VAL A 24 36.57 -32.47 -27.41
C VAL A 24 36.30 -33.19 -28.73
N GLU A 25 35.17 -33.89 -28.83
CA GLU A 25 34.76 -34.59 -30.05
C GLU A 25 34.58 -33.62 -31.24
N PHE A 26 33.97 -32.45 -31.01
CA PHE A 26 33.85 -31.39 -32.03
C PHE A 26 35.19 -30.81 -32.45
N ARG A 27 36.12 -30.62 -31.51
CA ARG A 27 37.50 -30.18 -31.79
C ARG A 27 38.22 -31.15 -32.71
N ASP A 28 38.11 -32.45 -32.44
CA ASP A 28 38.75 -33.50 -33.22
C ASP A 28 38.15 -33.65 -34.63
N ILE A 29 36.83 -33.48 -34.78
CA ILE A 29 36.16 -33.52 -36.09
C ILE A 29 36.64 -32.36 -36.98
N LEU A 30 36.82 -31.17 -36.41
CA LEU A 30 37.30 -30.00 -37.15
C LEU A 30 38.77 -30.13 -37.56
N GLN A 31 39.63 -30.61 -36.65
CA GLN A 31 41.06 -30.83 -36.91
C GLN A 31 41.30 -31.84 -38.06
N ASN A 32 40.38 -32.79 -38.27
CA ASN A 32 40.46 -33.82 -39.29
C ASN A 32 39.73 -33.49 -40.60
N SER A 33 39.02 -32.36 -40.69
CA SER A 33 38.28 -31.99 -41.90
C SER A 33 39.23 -31.47 -42.99
N LYS A 34 39.38 -32.22 -44.08
CA LYS A 34 40.37 -31.98 -45.14
C LYS A 34 39.84 -31.16 -46.33
N ASP A 35 38.57 -30.75 -46.30
CA ASP A 35 37.87 -30.17 -47.44
C ASP A 35 37.12 -28.87 -47.07
N ALA A 36 37.80 -27.72 -47.04
CA ALA A 36 37.23 -26.37 -47.17
C ALA A 36 38.33 -25.28 -47.36
N PRO A 37 38.03 -24.13 -48.00
CA PRO A 37 38.96 -23.42 -48.87
C PRO A 37 39.90 -22.44 -48.15
N ALA A 38 41.15 -22.43 -48.61
CA ALA A 38 42.16 -21.35 -48.60
C ALA A 38 41.93 -20.12 -47.69
N LEU A 39 41.91 -20.34 -46.38
CA LEU A 39 42.52 -19.42 -45.42
C LEU A 39 43.81 -20.10 -44.94
N SER A 40 44.86 -19.33 -44.65
CA SER A 40 46.10 -19.85 -44.06
C SER A 40 45.74 -20.76 -42.88
N SER A 41 45.94 -22.08 -43.00
CA SER A 41 45.42 -23.05 -42.02
C SER A 41 45.87 -22.76 -40.59
N SER A 42 47.00 -22.06 -40.44
CA SER A 42 47.55 -21.61 -39.18
C SER A 42 46.75 -20.52 -38.46
N ASP A 43 46.04 -19.63 -39.17
CA ASP A 43 45.27 -18.54 -38.54
C ASP A 43 43.90 -19.04 -38.08
N THR A 44 43.28 -19.94 -38.85
CA THR A 44 42.01 -20.59 -38.51
C THR A 44 42.16 -21.51 -37.31
N GLU A 45 43.25 -22.29 -37.23
CA GLU A 45 43.57 -23.16 -36.10
C GLU A 45 43.84 -22.37 -34.82
N LYS A 46 44.49 -21.20 -34.93
CA LYS A 46 44.69 -20.28 -33.80
C LYS A 46 43.37 -19.72 -33.26
N LEU A 47 42.50 -19.21 -34.15
CA LEU A 47 41.21 -18.66 -33.75
C LEU A 47 40.31 -19.73 -33.09
N LEU A 48 40.37 -20.97 -33.56
CA LEU A 48 39.63 -22.09 -32.97
C LEU A 48 40.15 -22.50 -31.60
N ASN A 49 41.47 -22.54 -31.43
CA ASN A 49 42.07 -22.79 -30.12
C ASN A 49 41.76 -21.67 -29.14
N ASP A 50 41.83 -20.40 -29.54
CA ASP A 50 41.44 -19.26 -28.71
C ASP A 50 39.95 -19.32 -28.32
N CYS A 51 39.06 -19.64 -29.28
CA CYS A 51 37.62 -19.76 -29.01
C CYS A 51 37.32 -20.91 -28.03
N THR A 52 38.07 -22.02 -28.15
CA THR A 52 37.91 -23.19 -27.29
C THR A 52 38.42 -22.92 -25.87
N LEU A 53 39.59 -22.29 -25.75
CA LEU A 53 40.15 -21.88 -24.45
C LEU A 53 39.26 -20.85 -23.75
N GLN A 54 38.68 -19.91 -24.49
CA GLN A 54 37.75 -18.94 -23.94
C GLN A 54 36.47 -19.61 -23.43
N PHE A 55 35.96 -20.60 -24.16
CA PHE A 55 34.77 -21.35 -23.76
C PHE A 55 35.04 -22.23 -22.52
N GLU A 56 36.19 -22.90 -22.47
CA GLU A 56 36.63 -23.72 -21.34
C GLU A 56 36.82 -22.85 -20.08
N SER A 57 37.47 -21.70 -20.21
CA SER A 57 37.62 -20.72 -19.13
C SER A 57 36.27 -20.16 -18.64
N LYS A 58 35.30 -19.91 -19.54
CA LYS A 58 33.95 -19.48 -19.16
C LYS A 58 33.21 -20.56 -18.38
N ILE A 59 33.36 -21.84 -18.76
CA ILE A 59 32.76 -22.97 -18.05
C ILE A 59 33.37 -23.10 -16.65
N ASP A 60 34.70 -23.02 -16.52
CA ASP A 60 35.37 -23.10 -15.22
C ASP A 60 35.00 -21.94 -14.29
N GLN A 61 34.82 -20.73 -14.84
CA GLN A 61 34.31 -19.57 -14.10
C GLN A 61 32.89 -19.82 -13.58
N ILE A 62 31.98 -20.30 -14.44
CA ILE A 62 30.60 -20.61 -14.04
C ILE A 62 30.58 -21.67 -12.93
N LEU A 63 31.42 -22.71 -13.05
CA LEU A 63 31.51 -23.77 -12.05
C LEU A 63 31.97 -23.23 -10.68
N SER A 64 32.96 -22.32 -10.69
CA SER A 64 33.42 -21.63 -9.48
C SER A 64 32.33 -20.75 -8.87
N ASP A 65 31.61 -19.98 -9.69
CA ASP A 65 30.55 -19.07 -9.23
C ASP A 65 29.34 -19.83 -8.64
N THR A 66 29.07 -21.05 -9.11
CA THR A 66 27.99 -21.90 -8.58
C THR A 66 28.37 -22.65 -7.31
N SER A 67 29.67 -22.79 -7.00
CA SER A 67 30.14 -23.48 -5.78
C SER A 67 29.77 -22.77 -4.49
N ASP A 68 29.56 -21.45 -4.52
CA ASP A 68 29.15 -20.65 -3.36
C ASP A 68 27.66 -20.85 -3.03
N ILE A 69 26.86 -21.28 -4.00
CA ILE A 69 25.43 -21.58 -3.81
C ILE A 69 25.25 -22.87 -2.97
N ASP A 70 26.15 -23.84 -3.11
CA ASP A 70 26.16 -25.07 -2.30
C ASP A 70 26.56 -24.81 -0.84
N LEU A 71 27.27 -23.72 -0.53
CA LEU A 71 27.62 -23.34 0.84
C LEU A 71 26.46 -22.67 1.60
N LEU A 72 25.51 -22.07 0.89
CA LEU A 72 24.26 -21.53 1.46
C LEU A 72 23.22 -22.63 1.75
N ALA A 73 23.46 -23.87 1.32
CA ALA A 73 22.38 -24.79 1.02
C ALA A 73 21.72 -25.52 2.20
N ASN A 74 22.29 -25.61 3.42
CA ASN A 74 21.69 -26.52 4.42
C ASN A 74 21.68 -26.04 5.89
N GLY A 75 22.45 -25.03 6.28
CA GLY A 75 22.52 -24.60 7.70
C GLY A 75 21.55 -23.47 8.03
N ASP A 76 21.68 -22.37 7.30
CA ASP A 76 21.04 -21.09 7.66
C ASP A 76 19.60 -20.99 7.15
N ILE A 77 19.24 -21.73 6.10
CA ILE A 77 17.90 -21.72 5.51
C ILE A 77 16.90 -22.46 6.41
N ASP A 78 17.29 -23.61 6.98
CA ASP A 78 16.41 -24.39 7.86
C ASP A 78 16.11 -23.64 9.17
N GLU A 79 17.10 -22.91 9.71
CA GLU A 79 16.91 -22.06 10.88
C GLU A 79 15.98 -20.88 10.59
N LEU A 80 16.13 -20.23 9.42
CA LEU A 80 15.26 -19.14 8.97
C LEU A 80 13.82 -19.61 8.73
N VAL A 81 13.64 -20.78 8.13
CA VAL A 81 12.31 -21.39 7.94
C VAL A 81 11.67 -21.72 9.29
N GLY A 82 12.45 -22.24 10.24
CA GLY A 82 11.97 -22.49 11.60
C GLY A 82 11.53 -21.22 12.32
N TYR A 83 12.28 -20.11 12.16
CA TYR A 83 11.90 -18.80 12.69
C TYR A 83 10.55 -18.33 12.13
N PHE A 84 10.38 -18.35 10.80
CA PHE A 84 9.14 -17.91 10.18
C PHE A 84 7.94 -18.80 10.51
N GLN A 85 8.13 -20.11 10.66
CA GLN A 85 7.06 -21.01 11.10
C GLN A 85 6.60 -20.72 12.54
N ASN A 86 7.54 -20.40 13.43
CA ASN A 86 7.22 -20.01 14.80
C ASN A 86 6.51 -18.65 14.85
N GLU A 87 6.98 -17.68 14.08
CA GLU A 87 6.34 -16.36 13.96
C GLU A 87 4.91 -16.50 13.39
N GLN A 88 4.74 -17.31 12.35
CA GLN A 88 3.43 -17.61 11.77
C GLN A 88 2.48 -18.25 12.80
N SER A 89 2.97 -19.22 13.58
CA SER A 89 2.17 -19.88 14.63
C SER A 89 1.78 -18.92 15.76
N SER A 90 2.68 -17.98 16.11
CA SER A 90 2.42 -16.95 17.11
C SER A 90 1.34 -15.97 16.62
N LEU A 91 1.46 -15.48 15.40
CA LEU A 91 0.50 -14.57 14.78
C LEU A 91 -0.88 -15.22 14.60
N GLU A 92 -0.94 -16.50 14.24
CA GLU A 92 -2.19 -17.23 14.12
C GLU A 92 -2.89 -17.36 15.48
N GLY A 93 -2.14 -17.57 16.57
CA GLY A 93 -2.66 -17.57 17.93
C GLY A 93 -3.20 -16.21 18.38
N GLU A 94 -2.45 -15.13 18.14
CA GLU A 94 -2.90 -13.76 18.43
C GLU A 94 -4.15 -13.39 17.62
N ASN A 95 -4.22 -13.82 16.36
CA ASN A 95 -5.38 -13.59 15.50
C ASN A 95 -6.62 -14.35 16.00
N GLU A 96 -6.47 -15.59 16.49
CA GLU A 96 -7.57 -16.31 17.14
C GLU A 96 -8.04 -15.63 18.43
N GLU A 97 -7.13 -15.07 19.23
CA GLU A 97 -7.48 -14.33 20.44
C GLU A 97 -8.23 -13.04 20.11
N MET A 98 -7.71 -12.24 19.16
CA MET A 98 -8.35 -11.04 18.68
C MET A 98 -9.74 -11.33 18.08
N SER A 99 -9.86 -12.43 17.32
CA SER A 99 -11.14 -12.83 16.74
C SER A 99 -12.17 -13.19 17.82
N LYS A 100 -11.75 -13.79 18.94
CA LYS A 100 -12.65 -14.04 20.09
C LYS A 100 -13.06 -12.74 20.76
N GLU A 101 -12.13 -11.81 20.96
CA GLU A 101 -12.44 -10.51 21.58
C GLU A 101 -13.46 -9.72 20.75
N ILE A 102 -13.31 -9.72 19.41
CA ILE A 102 -14.27 -9.09 18.49
C ILE A 102 -15.65 -9.73 18.62
N GLU A 103 -15.73 -11.06 18.70
CA GLU A 103 -17.00 -11.78 18.86
C GLU A 103 -17.67 -11.40 20.20
N GLU A 104 -16.91 -11.37 21.29
CA GLU A 104 -17.43 -10.99 22.62
C GLU A 104 -17.91 -9.53 22.67
N LEU A 105 -17.19 -8.62 22.02
CA LEU A 105 -17.55 -7.21 21.94
C LEU A 105 -18.81 -7.01 21.08
N SER A 106 -18.89 -7.71 19.95
CA SER A 106 -20.06 -7.69 19.06
C SER A 106 -21.31 -8.21 19.76
N ARG A 107 -21.18 -9.32 20.50
CA ARG A 107 -22.28 -9.86 21.33
C ARG A 107 -22.73 -8.85 22.37
N ARG A 108 -21.80 -8.25 23.13
CA ARG A 108 -22.12 -7.24 24.15
C ARG A 108 -22.83 -6.03 23.53
N TYR A 109 -22.36 -5.54 22.39
CA TYR A 109 -22.99 -4.44 21.69
C TYR A 109 -24.46 -4.72 21.35
N VAL A 110 -24.76 -5.92 20.83
CA VAL A 110 -26.15 -6.32 20.52
C VAL A 110 -26.99 -6.37 21.80
N GLU A 111 -26.50 -7.00 22.85
CA GLU A 111 -27.20 -7.10 24.14
C GLU A 111 -27.49 -5.72 24.76
N GLU A 112 -26.51 -4.81 24.74
CA GLU A 112 -26.66 -3.44 25.25
C GLU A 112 -27.61 -2.61 24.39
N SER A 113 -27.55 -2.78 23.05
CA SER A 113 -28.47 -2.11 22.12
C SER A 113 -29.91 -2.57 22.32
N GLU A 114 -30.14 -3.88 22.50
CA GLU A 114 -31.47 -4.42 22.79
C GLU A 114 -32.01 -3.88 24.13
N LYS A 115 -31.16 -3.89 25.16
CA LYS A 115 -31.51 -3.33 26.47
C LYS A 115 -31.90 -1.86 26.39
N LEU A 116 -31.12 -1.05 25.68
CA LEU A 116 -31.41 0.37 25.48
C LEU A 116 -32.73 0.55 24.70
N GLY A 117 -32.99 -0.29 23.70
CA GLY A 117 -34.26 -0.32 22.98
C GLY A 117 -35.46 -0.53 23.92
N CYS A 118 -35.36 -1.52 24.81
CA CYS A 118 -36.39 -1.77 25.83
C CYS A 118 -36.58 -0.59 26.81
N GLU A 119 -35.48 0.05 27.23
CA GLU A 119 -35.55 1.23 28.11
C GLU A 119 -36.25 2.41 27.41
N VAL A 120 -35.94 2.65 26.14
CA VAL A 120 -36.59 3.70 25.33
C VAL A 120 -38.07 3.41 25.13
N GLU A 121 -38.44 2.17 24.80
CA GLU A 121 -39.85 1.77 24.66
C GLU A 121 -40.61 1.96 25.97
N GLY A 122 -40.00 1.62 27.11
CA GLY A 122 -40.58 1.87 28.44
C GLY A 122 -40.81 3.35 28.75
N LEU A 123 -39.89 4.22 28.32
CA LEU A 123 -40.05 5.68 28.43
C LEU A 123 -41.17 6.20 27.52
N CYS A 124 -41.30 5.70 26.30
CA CYS A 124 -42.39 6.05 25.39
C CYS A 124 -43.75 5.70 26.01
N CYS A 125 -43.92 4.48 26.53
CA CYS A 125 -45.14 4.08 27.24
C CYS A 125 -45.45 4.98 28.44
N SER A 126 -44.41 5.44 29.16
CA SER A 126 -44.57 6.36 30.29
C SER A 126 -45.03 7.75 29.85
N LEU A 127 -44.56 8.23 28.70
CA LEU A 127 -45.01 9.50 28.11
C LEU A 127 -46.46 9.42 27.63
N ASP A 128 -46.85 8.34 26.96
CA ASP A 128 -48.23 8.12 26.51
C ASP A 128 -49.22 8.14 27.70
N LEU A 129 -48.80 7.56 28.84
CA LEU A 129 -49.59 7.60 30.08
C LEU A 129 -49.74 9.02 30.65
N LEU A 130 -48.68 9.83 30.60
CA LEU A 130 -48.73 11.24 31.03
C LEU A 130 -49.62 12.08 30.10
N GLU A 131 -49.53 11.86 28.79
CA GLU A 131 -50.37 12.53 27.80
C GLU A 131 -51.86 12.18 27.99
N SER A 132 -52.17 10.92 28.32
CA SER A 132 -53.53 10.49 28.68
C SER A 132 -54.04 11.14 29.98
N GLN A 133 -53.18 11.44 30.96
CA GLN A 133 -53.58 12.12 32.21
C GLN A 133 -53.87 13.61 32.01
N VAL A 134 -53.21 14.27 31.06
CA VAL A 134 -53.45 15.69 30.73
C VAL A 134 -54.82 15.88 30.05
N GLY A 135 -55.34 14.86 29.37
CA GLY A 135 -56.67 14.88 28.76
C GLY A 135 -57.86 14.76 29.74
N ASP A 136 -57.68 14.10 30.88
CA ASP A 136 -58.77 13.78 31.82
C ASP A 136 -58.96 14.80 32.96
N HIS A 137 -58.04 15.77 33.11
CA HIS A 137 -58.14 16.78 34.18
C HIS A 137 -59.00 18.02 33.81
N ALA A 138 -59.68 18.02 32.65
CA ALA A 138 -60.50 19.14 32.17
C ALA A 138 -61.90 19.26 32.83
N CYS A 139 -62.22 18.46 33.84
CA CYS A 139 -63.53 18.47 34.50
C CYS A 139 -63.42 18.60 36.03
N CYS A 140 -62.78 19.65 36.57
CA CYS A 140 -63.06 20.16 37.93
C CYS A 140 -62.53 21.59 38.14
N SER A 141 -63.45 22.55 38.03
CA SER A 141 -63.53 23.91 38.60
C SER A 141 -62.43 24.44 39.54
N GLY A 142 -62.03 25.71 39.34
CA GLY A 142 -61.47 26.57 40.39
C GLY A 142 -60.87 27.89 39.87
N GLU A 143 -61.57 28.99 40.11
CA GLU A 143 -61.27 30.40 39.75
C GLU A 143 -59.99 31.01 40.40
N ILE A 144 -59.40 31.99 39.69
CA ILE A 144 -58.55 33.12 40.14
C ILE A 144 -57.10 32.79 40.54
N GLU A 145 -56.15 32.86 39.59
CA GLU A 145 -54.72 33.21 39.84
C GLU A 145 -53.83 33.47 38.57
N ASP A 146 -54.40 33.74 37.39
CA ASP A 146 -53.66 33.53 36.12
C ASP A 146 -52.72 34.63 35.61
N GLU A 147 -52.72 35.86 36.16
CA GLU A 147 -51.92 36.94 35.55
C GLU A 147 -50.43 36.92 35.97
N VAL A 148 -50.09 36.36 37.13
CA VAL A 148 -48.71 36.21 37.61
C VAL A 148 -48.04 34.95 37.03
N ASN A 149 -48.83 33.89 36.77
CA ASN A 149 -48.36 32.63 36.16
C ASN A 149 -48.10 32.73 34.64
N LEU A 150 -48.77 33.63 33.92
CA LEU A 150 -48.51 33.86 32.49
C LEU A 150 -47.13 34.47 32.23
N ARG A 151 -46.61 35.28 33.17
CA ARG A 151 -45.29 35.92 33.03
C ARG A 151 -44.14 34.98 33.40
N SER A 152 -44.31 34.14 34.42
CA SER A 152 -43.32 33.12 34.81
C SER A 152 -43.21 32.00 33.78
N THR A 153 -44.33 31.55 33.22
CA THR A 153 -44.33 30.54 32.14
C THR A 153 -43.69 31.07 30.87
N HIS A 154 -43.95 32.33 30.47
CA HIS A 154 -43.31 32.95 29.30
C HIS A 154 -41.78 33.08 29.46
N GLU A 155 -41.29 33.38 30.66
CA GLU A 155 -39.87 33.43 30.98
C GLU A 155 -39.21 32.03 30.96
N GLU A 156 -39.90 30.99 31.45
CA GLU A 156 -39.44 29.59 31.34
C GLU A 156 -39.40 29.10 29.89
N PHE A 157 -40.40 29.43 29.07
CA PHE A 157 -40.40 29.10 27.64
C PHE A 157 -39.23 29.77 26.90
N ASN A 158 -38.94 31.04 27.19
CA ASN A 158 -37.80 31.75 26.60
C ASN A 158 -36.47 31.15 27.04
N PHE A 159 -36.34 30.75 28.31
CA PHE A 159 -35.14 30.06 28.79
C PHE A 159 -34.95 28.71 28.11
N LYS A 160 -36.02 27.92 27.96
CA LYS A 160 -36.00 26.63 27.26
C LYS A 160 -35.65 26.80 25.77
N LEU A 161 -36.14 27.85 25.12
CA LEU A 161 -35.82 28.16 23.72
C LEU A 161 -34.35 28.55 23.55
N LEU A 162 -33.78 29.32 24.49
CA LEU A 162 -32.36 29.65 24.49
C LEU A 162 -31.48 28.41 24.75
N GLU A 163 -31.89 27.55 25.67
CA GLU A 163 -31.25 26.26 25.97
C GLU A 163 -31.22 25.37 24.71
N LEU A 164 -32.36 25.21 24.03
CA LEU A 164 -32.47 24.44 22.79
C LEU A 164 -31.65 25.07 21.66
N SER A 165 -31.65 26.38 21.51
CA SER A 165 -30.81 27.07 20.52
C SER A 165 -29.32 26.86 20.77
N ASN A 166 -28.90 26.88 22.04
CA ASN A 166 -27.53 26.59 22.45
C ASN A 166 -27.16 25.13 22.18
N GLN A 167 -28.07 24.19 22.46
CA GLN A 167 -27.88 22.77 22.13
C GLN A 167 -27.81 22.53 20.62
N LEU A 168 -28.61 23.25 19.83
CA LEU A 168 -28.58 23.19 18.37
C LEU A 168 -27.26 23.71 17.80
N GLU A 169 -26.76 24.85 18.29
CA GLU A 169 -25.46 25.37 17.87
C GLU A 169 -24.31 24.44 18.30
N LYS A 170 -24.36 23.86 19.51
CA LYS A 170 -23.41 22.81 19.93
C LYS A 170 -23.46 21.61 18.98
N SER A 171 -24.65 21.10 18.67
CA SER A 171 -24.84 19.98 17.73
C SER A 171 -24.30 20.31 16.34
N LYS A 172 -24.54 21.51 15.83
CA LYS A 172 -24.03 21.99 14.55
C LYS A 172 -22.51 22.09 14.51
N THR A 173 -21.89 22.59 15.58
CA THR A 173 -20.42 22.60 15.69
C THR A 173 -19.86 21.18 15.75
N ALA A 174 -20.47 20.29 16.55
CA ALA A 174 -20.06 18.88 16.63
C ALA A 174 -20.19 18.15 15.29
N TYR A 175 -21.29 18.39 14.57
CA TYR A 175 -21.49 17.85 13.22
C TYR A 175 -20.38 18.30 12.27
N LYS A 176 -20.00 19.58 12.31
CA LYS A 176 -18.88 20.09 11.50
C LYS A 176 -17.56 19.41 11.85
N THR A 177 -17.26 19.25 13.15
CA THR A 177 -16.06 18.52 13.60
C THR A 177 -16.06 17.06 13.14
N LEU A 178 -17.22 16.39 13.17
CA LEU A 178 -17.37 15.02 12.66
C LEU A 178 -17.15 14.94 11.15
N GLN A 179 -17.66 15.91 10.39
CA GLN A 179 -17.44 15.99 8.95
C GLN A 179 -15.96 16.20 8.61
N ASP A 180 -15.26 17.07 9.35
CA ASP A 180 -13.82 17.30 9.18
C ASP A 180 -13.00 16.04 9.51
N LEU A 181 -13.43 15.29 10.55
CA LEU A 181 -12.81 14.02 10.96
C LEU A 181 -13.04 12.91 9.94
N GLU A 182 -14.24 12.79 9.39
CA GLU A 182 -14.57 11.86 8.29
C GLU A 182 -13.68 12.11 7.07
N GLY A 183 -13.47 13.39 6.71
CA GLY A 183 -12.53 13.77 5.66
C GLY A 183 -11.08 13.36 5.97
N ALA A 184 -10.68 13.44 7.24
CA ALA A 184 -9.37 12.97 7.68
C ALA A 184 -9.23 11.43 7.62
N PHE A 185 -10.27 10.67 7.97
CA PHE A 185 -10.26 9.21 7.87
C PHE A 185 -10.13 8.74 6.42
N LYS A 186 -10.91 9.30 5.49
CA LYS A 186 -10.77 8.99 4.06
C LYS A 186 -9.36 9.27 3.53
N ARG A 187 -8.71 10.32 4.04
CA ARG A 187 -7.30 10.64 3.73
C ARG A 187 -6.33 9.58 4.21
N LEU A 188 -6.48 9.12 5.44
CA LEU A 188 -5.61 8.06 5.98
C LEU A 188 -5.79 6.75 5.23
N GLU A 189 -7.03 6.36 4.93
CA GLU A 189 -7.35 5.16 4.13
C GLU A 189 -6.73 5.22 2.72
N ALA A 190 -6.82 6.38 2.04
CA ALA A 190 -6.19 6.58 0.73
C ALA A 190 -4.67 6.43 0.76
N ILE A 191 -4.05 6.79 1.89
CA ILE A 191 -2.61 6.73 2.05
C ILE A 191 -2.17 5.29 2.38
N GLU A 192 -2.93 4.58 3.21
CA GLU A 192 -2.69 3.16 3.50
C GLU A 192 -2.83 2.28 2.24
N THR A 193 -3.83 2.58 1.41
CA THR A 193 -3.99 1.93 0.10
C THR A 193 -2.86 2.28 -0.86
N LEU A 194 -2.35 3.52 -0.84
CA LEU A 194 -1.19 3.93 -1.65
C LEU A 194 0.11 3.22 -1.22
N ASP A 195 0.34 3.10 0.10
CA ASP A 195 1.53 2.45 0.67
C ASP A 195 1.54 0.94 0.38
N SER A 196 0.38 0.29 0.45
CA SER A 196 0.23 -1.14 0.15
C SER A 196 0.31 -1.50 -1.34
N THR A 197 -0.03 -0.56 -2.24
CA THR A 197 0.00 -0.79 -3.70
C THR A 197 1.34 -0.44 -4.37
N LEU A 198 2.16 0.42 -3.74
CA LEU A 198 3.39 0.94 -4.33
C LEU A 198 4.65 0.46 -3.58
N ASN A 199 5.32 -0.55 -4.12
CA ASN A 199 6.61 -1.04 -3.61
C ASN A 199 7.66 0.08 -3.60
N GLY A 200 8.28 0.35 -2.44
CA GLY A 200 9.35 1.35 -2.28
C GLY A 200 8.85 2.77 -1.99
N LEU A 201 7.55 2.96 -1.76
CA LEU A 201 7.01 4.18 -1.18
C LEU A 201 7.13 4.11 0.35
N HIS A 202 7.55 5.20 0.98
CA HIS A 202 7.39 5.39 2.42
C HIS A 202 6.72 6.73 2.66
N VAL A 203 5.53 6.72 3.25
CA VAL A 203 4.83 7.95 3.62
C VAL A 203 5.61 8.65 4.74
N ALA A 204 6.14 9.84 4.47
CA ALA A 204 7.04 10.52 5.40
C ALA A 204 6.28 11.35 6.44
N LYS A 205 5.23 12.05 6.02
CA LYS A 205 4.39 12.88 6.90
C LYS A 205 3.06 13.23 6.24
N VAL A 206 1.98 13.27 7.01
CA VAL A 206 0.70 13.84 6.60
C VAL A 206 0.36 14.98 7.57
N ASP A 207 0.16 16.19 7.05
CA ASP A 207 -0.14 17.39 7.83
C ASP A 207 -1.33 18.13 7.24
N GLY A 208 -2.54 17.77 7.72
CA GLY A 208 -3.80 18.30 7.21
C GLY A 208 -4.00 17.99 5.72
N ASN A 209 -3.86 19.01 4.87
CA ASN A 209 -4.01 18.93 3.41
C ASN A 209 -2.69 18.66 2.68
N HIS A 210 -1.58 18.48 3.41
CA HIS A 210 -0.26 18.22 2.82
C HIS A 210 0.15 16.77 3.05
N ILE A 211 0.52 16.08 1.98
CA ILE A 211 1.09 14.74 1.99
C ILE A 211 2.55 14.85 1.57
N SER A 212 3.46 14.38 2.42
CA SER A 212 4.87 14.23 2.12
C SER A 212 5.20 12.75 1.95
N LEU A 213 5.61 12.38 0.74
CA LEU A 213 5.99 11.03 0.37
C LEU A 213 7.50 10.95 0.17
N SER A 214 8.11 9.85 0.61
CA SER A 214 9.49 9.49 0.29
C SER A 214 9.47 8.35 -0.70
N LEU A 215 9.94 8.60 -1.92
CA LEU A 215 9.99 7.65 -3.02
C LEU A 215 11.39 7.07 -3.06
N ARG A 216 11.52 5.77 -2.75
CA ARG A 216 12.75 5.02 -3.02
C ARG A 216 12.66 4.46 -4.43
N THR A 217 13.44 5.01 -5.35
CA THR A 217 13.54 4.48 -6.71
C THR A 217 14.82 3.66 -6.85
N CYS A 218 14.67 2.35 -7.10
CA CYS A 218 15.80 1.51 -7.50
C CYS A 218 16.22 1.92 -8.91
N ILE A 219 17.35 2.60 -9.05
CA ILE A 219 17.94 2.88 -10.36
C ILE A 219 18.51 1.55 -10.88
N PRO A 220 18.01 1.02 -12.01
CA PRO A 220 18.69 -0.10 -12.65
C PRO A 220 20.04 0.41 -13.14
N ASN A 221 21.12 -0.19 -12.63
CA ASN A 221 22.46 0.21 -13.01
C ASN A 221 22.64 0.04 -14.54
N ASN A 222 22.80 1.16 -15.26
CA ASN A 222 23.00 1.17 -16.72
C ASN A 222 24.39 0.61 -17.11
N ASP A 223 25.30 0.41 -16.14
CA ASP A 223 26.62 -0.19 -16.34
C ASP A 223 26.57 -1.73 -16.48
N SER A 224 25.40 -2.35 -16.44
CA SER A 224 25.24 -3.80 -16.63
C SER A 224 25.44 -4.29 -18.07
N SER A 225 25.84 -3.41 -19.00
CA SER A 225 26.25 -3.83 -20.36
C SER A 225 27.75 -4.14 -20.47
N LEU A 226 28.58 -3.79 -19.49
CA LEU A 226 30.02 -4.10 -19.50
C LEU A 226 30.58 -4.16 -18.07
N CYS A 227 30.39 -5.26 -17.34
CA CYS A 227 31.40 -5.83 -16.43
C CYS A 227 30.84 -7.05 -15.70
N GLN A 228 31.26 -8.21 -16.18
CA GLN A 228 31.28 -9.45 -15.42
C GLN A 228 32.55 -9.42 -14.55
N GLU A 229 32.58 -8.59 -13.49
CA GLU A 229 33.66 -8.65 -12.50
C GLU A 229 33.12 -8.46 -11.08
N LYS A 230 33.15 -9.58 -10.35
CA LYS A 230 33.40 -9.72 -8.92
C LYS A 230 32.39 -9.06 -7.98
N PHE A 231 31.57 -9.95 -7.43
CA PHE A 231 30.87 -9.78 -6.17
C PHE A 231 31.93 -9.55 -5.06
N ASP A 232 32.21 -8.28 -4.79
CA ASP A 232 32.85 -7.86 -3.56
C ASP A 232 31.89 -6.92 -2.84
N SER A 233 31.78 -7.13 -1.55
CA SER A 233 30.69 -6.63 -0.72
C SER A 233 30.68 -5.09 -0.66
N SER A 234 29.48 -4.50 -0.75
CA SER A 234 29.15 -3.07 -0.53
C SER A 234 29.56 -2.04 -1.62
N SER A 235 28.81 -1.97 -2.74
CA SER A 235 28.51 -0.76 -3.57
C SER A 235 27.98 -1.21 -4.93
N GLY A 236 26.90 -0.71 -5.54
CA GLY A 236 25.97 0.34 -5.18
C GLY A 236 24.72 0.23 -6.07
N LEU A 237 23.58 -0.12 -5.47
CA LEU A 237 22.30 0.44 -5.88
C LEU A 237 22.33 1.86 -5.33
N PHE A 238 22.39 2.87 -6.19
CA PHE A 238 22.21 4.24 -5.73
C PHE A 238 20.75 4.38 -5.27
N ASP A 239 20.51 4.14 -3.98
CA ASP A 239 19.26 4.49 -3.32
C ASP A 239 19.16 6.02 -3.31
N GLN A 240 18.69 6.60 -4.41
CA GLN A 240 18.31 7.99 -4.42
C GLN A 240 16.88 8.10 -3.90
N TYR A 241 16.71 8.89 -2.84
CA TYR A 241 15.41 9.20 -2.28
C TYR A 241 14.90 10.49 -2.92
N HIS A 242 13.70 10.42 -3.50
CA HIS A 242 12.97 11.59 -3.97
C HIS A 242 11.86 11.89 -2.98
N LYS A 243 11.82 13.12 -2.45
CA LYS A 243 10.73 13.60 -1.62
C LYS A 243 9.68 14.25 -2.53
N LEU A 244 8.46 13.74 -2.50
CA LEU A 244 7.31 14.31 -3.22
C LEU A 244 6.37 14.96 -2.20
N GLU A 245 6.19 16.27 -2.32
CA GLU A 245 5.23 17.03 -1.54
C GLU A 245 3.98 17.29 -2.37
N ILE A 246 2.82 16.94 -1.81
CA ILE A 246 1.52 17.02 -2.47
C ILE A 246 0.61 17.87 -1.58
N GLU A 247 0.07 18.95 -2.13
CA GLU A 247 -0.98 19.76 -1.50
C GLU A 247 -2.33 19.40 -2.12
N LEU A 248 -3.29 19.07 -1.27
CA LEU A 248 -4.67 18.77 -1.64
C LEU A 248 -5.61 19.95 -1.41
N VAL A 249 -6.73 19.98 -2.13
CA VAL A 249 -7.83 20.91 -1.87
C VAL A 249 -8.52 20.52 -0.56
N GLU A 250 -8.88 21.53 0.24
CA GLU A 250 -9.45 21.32 1.58
C GLU A 250 -10.75 20.51 1.52
N GLY A 251 -10.82 19.45 2.33
CA GLY A 251 -11.98 18.57 2.42
C GLY A 251 -12.14 17.60 1.23
N THR A 252 -11.22 17.59 0.27
CA THR A 252 -11.24 16.69 -0.89
C THR A 252 -9.90 15.96 -1.08
N MET A 253 -9.87 15.04 -2.05
CA MET A 253 -8.65 14.30 -2.47
C MET A 253 -7.97 14.91 -3.68
N GLU A 254 -8.26 16.18 -3.97
CA GLU A 254 -7.92 16.75 -5.27
C GLU A 254 -6.58 17.44 -5.23
N LEU A 255 -5.76 17.17 -6.24
CA LEU A 255 -4.44 17.76 -6.37
C LEU A 255 -4.54 19.29 -6.60
N LYS A 256 -4.09 20.07 -5.62
CA LYS A 256 -3.94 21.52 -5.74
C LYS A 256 -2.56 21.86 -6.30
N HIS A 257 -1.52 21.31 -5.67
CA HIS A 257 -0.11 21.58 -6.00
C HIS A 257 0.75 20.35 -5.70
N ALA A 258 1.87 20.20 -6.40
CA ALA A 258 2.86 19.18 -6.10
C ALA A 258 4.28 19.62 -6.49
N GLU A 259 5.25 19.23 -5.67
CA GLU A 259 6.67 19.50 -5.87
C GLU A 259 7.51 18.27 -5.56
N ILE A 260 8.60 18.08 -6.31
CA ILE A 260 9.54 16.98 -6.12
C ILE A 260 10.93 17.51 -5.78
N TYR A 261 11.59 16.83 -4.85
CA TYR A 261 12.91 17.16 -4.36
C TYR A 261 13.83 15.93 -4.40
N PRO A 262 15.05 16.04 -4.93
CA PRO A 262 15.60 17.21 -5.63
C PRO A 262 14.83 17.55 -6.92
N ASN A 263 14.92 18.80 -7.38
CA ASN A 263 14.21 19.28 -8.60
C ASN A 263 14.95 18.81 -9.88
N ASP A 264 15.24 17.52 -9.96
CA ASP A 264 15.90 16.86 -11.09
C ASP A 264 14.89 16.13 -11.99
N VAL A 265 13.59 16.19 -11.66
CA VAL A 265 12.50 15.53 -12.39
C VAL A 265 11.38 16.54 -12.67
N GLN A 266 11.01 16.71 -13.93
CA GLN A 266 9.94 17.60 -14.33
C GLN A 266 8.58 16.90 -14.20
N ILE A 267 7.77 17.31 -13.23
CA ILE A 267 6.43 16.75 -12.96
C ILE A 267 5.28 17.64 -13.45
N GLY A 268 5.57 18.82 -14.00
CA GLY A 268 4.56 19.82 -14.39
C GLY A 268 3.50 19.27 -15.36
N GLU A 269 3.90 18.54 -16.40
CA GLU A 269 2.98 17.93 -17.36
C GLU A 269 2.06 16.88 -16.71
N ILE A 270 2.57 16.17 -15.71
CA ILE A 270 1.80 15.17 -14.95
C ILE A 270 0.77 15.87 -14.07
N VAL A 271 1.17 16.95 -13.38
CA VAL A 271 0.27 17.78 -12.57
C VAL A 271 -0.84 18.38 -13.43
N ASP A 272 -0.51 18.92 -14.60
CA ASP A 272 -1.48 19.48 -15.54
C ASP A 272 -2.43 18.40 -16.07
N ALA A 273 -1.92 17.21 -16.39
CA ALA A 273 -2.75 16.08 -16.80
C ALA A 273 -3.77 15.70 -15.73
N VAL A 274 -3.36 15.56 -14.46
CA VAL A 274 -4.28 15.26 -13.34
C VAL A 274 -5.36 16.32 -13.22
N LYS A 275 -4.99 17.61 -13.31
CA LYS A 275 -5.94 18.73 -13.25
C LYS A 275 -6.93 18.69 -14.43
N SER A 276 -6.47 18.34 -15.63
CA SER A 276 -7.31 18.19 -16.82
C SER A 276 -8.24 16.98 -16.77
N PHE A 277 -7.77 15.83 -16.29
CA PHE A 277 -8.61 14.63 -16.11
C PHE A 277 -9.82 14.97 -15.23
N ARG A 278 -9.58 15.68 -14.12
CA ARG A 278 -10.68 16.07 -13.24
C ARG A 278 -11.70 17.01 -13.93
N GLN A 279 -11.24 17.98 -14.72
CA GLN A 279 -12.15 18.89 -15.45
C GLN A 279 -13.07 18.14 -16.43
N LEU A 280 -12.61 17.02 -16.99
CA LEU A 280 -13.42 16.20 -17.90
C LEU A 280 -14.44 15.29 -17.19
N TYR A 281 -14.20 14.88 -15.94
CA TYR A 281 -14.97 13.83 -15.25
C TYR A 281 -15.67 14.28 -13.95
N SER A 282 -15.85 15.59 -13.76
CA SER A 282 -16.01 16.26 -12.45
C SER A 282 -17.30 16.07 -11.61
N PRO A 283 -18.26 15.14 -11.84
CA PRO A 283 -19.11 14.77 -10.71
C PRO A 283 -19.50 13.29 -10.57
N MET A 284 -18.96 12.35 -11.36
CA MET A 284 -19.51 10.98 -11.36
C MET A 284 -18.90 9.99 -10.36
N LEU A 285 -17.79 10.31 -9.69
CA LEU A 285 -17.19 9.37 -8.74
C LEU A 285 -16.78 10.05 -7.44
N ASP A 286 -17.70 10.04 -6.47
CA ASP A 286 -17.42 10.27 -5.05
C ASP A 286 -16.57 9.15 -4.41
N HIS A 287 -16.08 8.18 -5.19
CA HIS A 287 -15.40 6.97 -4.72
C HIS A 287 -13.99 6.72 -5.29
N GLU A 288 -13.44 7.60 -6.14
CA GLU A 288 -12.15 7.33 -6.81
C GLU A 288 -11.04 8.34 -6.52
N GLY A 289 -11.15 9.14 -5.45
CA GLY A 289 -10.08 10.07 -5.05
C GLY A 289 -8.72 9.40 -4.84
N THR A 290 -8.73 8.13 -4.39
CA THR A 290 -7.55 7.28 -4.21
C THR A 290 -6.88 6.92 -5.53
N ALA A 291 -7.66 6.54 -6.54
CA ALA A 291 -7.15 6.15 -7.85
C ALA A 291 -6.44 7.30 -8.58
N TYR A 292 -6.89 8.54 -8.39
CA TYR A 292 -6.21 9.72 -8.95
C TYR A 292 -4.84 9.94 -8.31
N LEU A 293 -4.76 9.83 -6.98
CA LEU A 293 -3.50 10.00 -6.26
C LEU A 293 -2.54 8.87 -6.56
N GLU A 294 -3.02 7.63 -6.62
CA GLU A 294 -2.26 6.44 -7.01
C GLU A 294 -1.68 6.61 -8.42
N TRP A 295 -2.52 6.96 -9.39
CA TRP A 295 -2.07 7.22 -10.75
C TRP A 295 -1.02 8.31 -10.81
N PHE A 296 -1.24 9.42 -10.09
CA PHE A 296 -0.29 10.53 -10.04
C PHE A 296 1.07 10.08 -9.52
N VAL A 297 1.10 9.39 -8.38
CA VAL A 297 2.35 8.93 -7.75
C VAL A 297 3.05 7.90 -8.65
N ARG A 298 2.31 6.99 -9.28
CA ARG A 298 2.85 6.03 -10.26
C ARG A 298 3.55 6.73 -11.42
N ARG A 299 2.93 7.79 -11.96
CA ARG A 299 3.50 8.57 -13.06
C ARG A 299 4.73 9.34 -12.65
N VAL A 300 4.76 9.87 -11.43
CA VAL A 300 5.95 10.51 -10.88
C VAL A 300 7.09 9.50 -10.73
N GLN A 301 6.82 8.28 -10.26
CA GLN A 301 7.81 7.20 -10.19
C GLN A 301 8.38 6.85 -11.56
N ASP A 302 7.52 6.66 -12.58
CA ASP A 302 7.95 6.41 -13.95
C ASP A 302 8.85 7.54 -14.47
N GLN A 303 8.49 8.79 -14.18
CA GLN A 303 9.22 9.97 -14.63
C GLN A 303 10.57 10.12 -13.94
N ILE A 304 10.69 9.75 -12.66
CA ILE A 304 11.98 9.69 -11.96
C ILE A 304 12.90 8.69 -12.68
N VAL A 305 12.41 7.50 -13.00
CA VAL A 305 13.18 6.46 -13.71
C VAL A 305 13.61 6.94 -15.11
N LEU A 306 12.70 7.56 -15.86
CA LEU A 306 12.99 8.08 -17.21
C LEU A 306 14.01 9.22 -17.20
N SER A 307 13.90 10.14 -16.24
CA SER A 307 14.83 11.26 -16.10
C SER A 307 16.25 10.79 -15.79
N LYS A 308 16.39 9.69 -15.04
CA LYS A 308 17.68 9.09 -14.69
C LYS A 308 18.28 8.22 -15.80
N LYS A 309 17.45 7.65 -16.69
CA LYS A 309 17.94 6.87 -17.84
C LYS A 309 18.52 7.75 -18.96
N ASN A 310 18.06 9.00 -19.05
CA ASN A 310 18.45 9.95 -20.09
C ASN A 310 19.63 10.87 -19.68
N GLN A 311 20.22 10.64 -18.50
CA GLN A 311 21.34 11.39 -17.93
C GLN A 311 22.64 10.60 -18.10
#